data_AF-A0A372EGX8-F1
#
_entry.id   AF-A0A372EGX8-F1
#
_cell.length_a   1.000
_cell.length_b   1.000
_cell.length_c   1.000
_cell.angle_alpha   90.00
_cell.angle_beta   90.00
_cell.angle_gamma   90.00
#
_symmetry.space_group_name_H-M   'P 1'
#
loop_
_entity.id
_entity.type
_entity.pdbx_description
1 polymer ?
#
loop_
_entity_poly.entity_id
_entity_poly.type
_entity_poly.pdbx_seq_one_letter_code
_entity_poly.pdbx_strand_id
1 'polypeptide(L)'
;MTVPPVVNILENSHPSTLAAGSGPITALQRIVLHTNVRQGACVELTRRVPGASSAAWELRAVGGEAVSLQAHGDGWRLCTLRQGTYAVQIEHRFGAEFAGRWPLRTDTVLL
;
A
#
# COMPACT_ATOMS: atom_id res chain seq x y z
N MET A 1 23.70 -4.30 23.78
CA MET A 1 23.15 -3.16 23.03
C MET A 1 21.87 -3.63 22.37
N THR A 2 20.73 -3.02 22.68
CA THR A 2 19.44 -3.39 22.10
C THR A 2 19.13 -2.39 20.99
N VAL A 3 19.06 -2.84 19.74
CA VAL A 3 18.66 -2.00 18.62
C VAL A 3 17.12 -1.89 18.65
N PRO A 4 16.53 -0.68 18.67
CA PRO A 4 15.08 -0.53 18.68
C PRO A 4 14.47 -1.04 17.35
N PRO A 5 13.23 -1.53 17.35
CA PRO A 5 12.54 -1.89 16.13
C PRO A 5 12.30 -0.64 15.27
N VAL A 6 12.58 -0.75 13.98
CA VAL A 6 12.47 0.32 13.00
C VAL A 6 11.69 -0.21 11.81
N VAL A 7 10.71 0.57 11.37
CA VAL A 7 9.92 0.35 10.15
C VAL A 7 9.80 1.69 9.44
N ASN A 8 10.37 1.80 8.24
CA ASN A 8 10.45 3.04 7.49
C ASN A 8 9.99 2.82 6.04
N ILE A 9 9.14 3.72 5.55
CA ILE A 9 8.88 3.85 4.13
C ILE A 9 9.96 4.76 3.54
N LEU A 10 10.86 4.18 2.76
CA LEU A 10 11.95 4.88 2.08
C LEU A 10 11.48 5.52 0.77
N GLU A 11 10.51 4.91 0.09
CA GLU A 11 9.89 5.43 -1.12
C GLU A 11 8.39 5.14 -1.10
N ASN A 12 7.59 6.11 -1.53
CA ASN A 12 6.17 5.95 -1.79
C ASN A 12 5.81 6.78 -3.01
N SER A 13 5.97 6.21 -4.20
CA SER A 13 5.67 6.89 -5.46
C SER A 13 4.37 6.37 -6.04
N HIS A 14 3.50 7.29 -6.43
CA HIS A 14 2.18 7.03 -7.00
C HIS A 14 1.77 8.23 -7.86
N PRO A 15 0.79 8.09 -8.77
CA PRO A 15 0.19 9.23 -9.44
C PRO A 15 -0.33 10.25 -8.43
N SER A 16 -0.16 11.53 -8.72
CA SER A 16 -0.77 12.61 -7.92
C SER A 16 -2.29 12.68 -8.11
N THR A 17 -2.77 12.20 -9.27
CA THR A 17 -4.17 12.29 -9.68
C THR A 17 -4.56 11.06 -10.50
N LEU A 18 -5.78 10.60 -10.26
CA LEU A 18 -6.46 9.51 -10.95
C LEU A 18 -7.50 10.10 -11.89
N ALA A 19 -7.40 9.79 -13.18
CA ALA A 19 -8.35 10.26 -14.18
C ALA A 19 -9.59 9.36 -14.19
N ALA A 20 -10.78 9.98 -14.21
CA ALA A 20 -12.01 9.26 -14.48
C ALA A 20 -12.00 8.72 -15.91
N GLY A 21 -12.53 7.52 -16.12
CA GLY A 21 -12.67 6.89 -17.43
C GLY A 21 -13.99 6.12 -17.53
N SER A 22 -14.22 5.51 -18.69
CA SER A 22 -15.39 4.66 -18.95
C SER A 22 -15.32 3.28 -18.30
N GLY A 23 -14.26 3.00 -17.54
CA GLY A 23 -14.02 1.72 -16.87
C GLY A 23 -13.23 1.89 -15.57
N PRO A 24 -12.83 0.78 -14.94
CA PRO A 24 -12.07 0.80 -13.69
C PRO A 24 -10.78 1.60 -13.85
N ILE A 25 -10.50 2.47 -12.89
CA ILE A 25 -9.30 3.29 -12.88
C ILE A 25 -8.15 2.42 -12.37
N THR A 26 -7.08 2.30 -13.14
CA THR A 26 -5.87 1.58 -12.71
C THR A 26 -4.75 2.55 -12.39
N ALA A 27 -3.96 2.22 -11.37
CA ALA A 27 -2.81 3.01 -10.98
C ALA A 27 -1.71 2.14 -10.39
N LEU A 28 -0.46 2.54 -10.62
CA LEU A 28 0.70 1.88 -10.06
C LEU A 28 1.25 2.69 -8.89
N GLN A 29 1.49 2.02 -7.77
CA GLN A 29 2.22 2.56 -6.63
C GLN A 29 3.49 1.74 -6.44
N ARG A 30 4.61 2.40 -6.20
CA ARG A 30 5.85 1.75 -5.77
C ARG A 30 6.13 2.12 -4.31
N ILE A 31 6.32 1.10 -3.49
CA ILE A 31 6.64 1.24 -2.07
C ILE A 31 8.00 0.60 -1.82
N VAL A 32 8.93 1.36 -1.24
CA VAL A 32 10.17 0.81 -0.68
C VAL A 32 10.08 0.85 0.83
N LEU A 33 10.01 -0.32 1.46
CA LEU A 33 9.91 -0.50 2.91
C LEU A 33 11.22 -1.05 3.46
N HIS A 34 11.72 -0.45 4.53
CA HIS A 34 12.83 -0.97 5.30
C HIS A 34 12.37 -1.33 6.72
N THR A 35 12.76 -2.52 7.18
CA THR A 35 12.53 -2.95 8.57
C THR A 35 13.71 -3.74 9.12
N ASN A 36 14.06 -3.48 10.38
CA ASN A 36 15.03 -4.31 11.12
C ASN A 36 14.35 -5.38 12.00
N VAL A 37 13.02 -5.47 11.96
CA VAL A 37 12.24 -6.44 12.74
C VAL A 37 12.38 -7.81 12.11
N ARG A 38 12.87 -8.80 12.87
CA ARG A 38 13.19 -10.15 12.36
C ARG A 38 12.00 -10.81 11.66
N GLN A 39 10.80 -10.64 12.21
CA GLN A 39 9.54 -11.19 11.72
C GLN A 39 8.97 -10.40 10.53
N GLY A 40 9.64 -9.34 10.10
CA GLY A 40 9.11 -8.39 9.12
C GLY A 40 8.26 -7.31 9.78
N ALA A 41 7.60 -6.54 8.93
CA ALA A 41 6.70 -5.47 9.32
C ALA A 41 5.61 -5.28 8.26
N CYS A 42 4.56 -4.57 8.65
CA CYS A 42 3.45 -4.25 7.77
C CYS A 42 3.30 -2.74 7.55
N VAL A 43 2.77 -2.40 6.39
CA VAL A 43 2.25 -1.07 6.08
C VAL A 43 0.77 -1.19 5.79
N GLU A 44 0.01 -0.18 6.20
CA GLU A 44 -1.41 -0.06 5.93
C GLU A 44 -1.65 0.98 4.85
N LEU A 45 -2.47 0.59 3.87
CA LEU A 45 -3.00 1.44 2.83
C LEU A 45 -4.47 1.69 3.18
N THR A 46 -4.81 2.92 3.54
CA THR A 46 -6.16 3.31 3.94
C THR A 46 -6.70 4.37 3.00
N ARG A 47 -8.02 4.38 2.81
CA ARG A 47 -8.69 5.38 1.95
C ARG A 47 -8.85 6.69 2.71
N ARG A 48 -8.68 7.81 2.01
CA ARG A 48 -8.97 9.16 2.54
C ARG A 48 -10.41 9.58 2.29
N VAL A 49 -11.12 8.93 1.36
CA VAL A 49 -12.48 9.28 0.96
C VAL A 49 -13.48 8.54 1.88
N PRO A 50 -14.23 9.25 2.74
CA PRO A 50 -15.23 8.61 3.59
C PRO A 50 -16.40 8.05 2.75
N GLY A 51 -16.93 6.88 3.13
CA GLY A 51 -18.18 6.35 2.58
C GLY A 51 -18.09 5.58 1.25
N ALA A 52 -16.92 5.50 0.60
CA ALA A 52 -16.73 4.57 -0.51
C ALA A 52 -16.75 3.11 -0.01
N SER A 53 -17.26 2.16 -0.78
CA SER A 53 -17.23 0.73 -0.40
C SER A 53 -15.85 0.11 -0.66
N SER A 54 -15.36 -0.74 0.24
CA SER A 54 -14.08 -1.46 0.04
C SER A 54 -14.15 -2.44 -1.13
N ALA A 55 -15.35 -2.89 -1.50
CA ALA A 55 -15.59 -3.74 -2.67
C ALA A 55 -15.24 -3.06 -4.01
N ALA A 56 -15.04 -1.74 -4.02
CA ALA A 56 -14.68 -0.99 -5.22
C ALA A 56 -13.18 -0.71 -5.35
N TRP A 57 -12.34 -1.28 -4.47
CA TRP A 57 -10.89 -1.14 -4.52
C TRP A 57 -10.18 -2.48 -4.35
N GLU A 58 -9.54 -2.92 -5.43
CA GLU A 58 -8.71 -4.12 -5.48
C GLU A 58 -7.22 -3.76 -5.52
N LEU A 59 -6.40 -4.66 -4.98
CA LEU A 59 -4.97 -4.49 -4.89
C LEU A 59 -4.22 -5.76 -5.31
N ARG A 60 -3.18 -5.61 -6.12
CA ARG A 60 -2.33 -6.73 -6.55
C ARG A 60 -0.86 -6.32 -6.55
N ALA A 61 0.01 -7.18 -6.02
CA ALA A 61 1.44 -7.04 -6.24
C ALA A 61 1.75 -7.48 -7.68
N VAL A 62 2.37 -6.61 -8.46
CA VAL A 62 2.64 -6.84 -9.89
C VAL A 62 4.15 -6.85 -10.22
N GLY A 63 5.00 -6.59 -9.23
CA GLY A 63 6.45 -6.70 -9.37
C GLY A 63 7.21 -6.42 -8.08
N GLY A 64 8.50 -6.69 -8.09
CA GLY A 64 9.39 -6.51 -6.94
C GLY A 64 9.45 -7.71 -6.01
N GLU A 65 9.88 -7.48 -4.76
CA GLU A 65 9.97 -8.52 -3.74
C GLU A 65 8.60 -9.06 -3.30
N ALA A 66 8.60 -10.33 -2.88
CA ALA A 66 7.39 -10.99 -2.39
C ALA A 66 6.92 -10.39 -1.05
N VAL A 67 5.64 -10.06 -1.00
CA VAL A 67 4.93 -9.56 0.18
C VAL A 67 3.55 -10.20 0.25
N SER A 68 2.97 -10.27 1.45
CA SER A 68 1.55 -10.63 1.58
C SER A 68 0.70 -9.37 1.47
N LEU A 69 -0.43 -9.49 0.75
CA LEU A 69 -1.47 -8.47 0.69
C LEU A 69 -2.74 -9.03 1.31
N GLN A 70 -3.31 -8.31 2.27
CA GLN A 70 -4.51 -8.74 2.99
C GLN A 70 -5.48 -7.58 3.10
N ALA A 71 -6.77 -7.81 2.86
CA ALA A 71 -7.79 -6.83 3.21
C ALA A 71 -7.79 -6.62 4.74
N HIS A 72 -7.81 -5.36 5.19
CA HIS A 72 -7.77 -5.01 6.60
C HIS A 72 -8.61 -3.75 6.86
N GLY A 73 -9.75 -3.91 7.53
CA GLY A 73 -10.71 -2.83 7.76
C GLY A 73 -11.19 -2.22 6.44
N ASP A 74 -11.08 -0.89 6.33
CA ASP A 74 -11.41 -0.12 5.12
C ASP A 74 -10.25 0.00 4.11
N GLY A 75 -9.26 -0.87 4.22
CA GLY A 75 -8.09 -0.82 3.35
C GLY A 75 -7.35 -2.13 3.21
N TRP A 76 -6.06 -2.01 2.95
CA TRP A 76 -5.17 -3.14 2.68
C TRP A 76 -3.95 -3.08 3.58
N ARG A 77 -3.48 -4.25 3.99
CA ARG A 77 -2.21 -4.41 4.70
C ARG A 77 -1.23 -5.13 3.78
N LEU A 78 -0.05 -4.57 3.63
CA LEU A 78 1.09 -5.16 2.95
C LEU A 78 2.11 -5.55 4.00
N CYS A 79 2.47 -6.83 4.09
CA CYS A 79 3.46 -7.31 5.06
C CYS A 79 4.67 -7.96 4.39
N THR A 80 5.83 -7.67 4.96
CA THR A 80 7.10 -8.31 4.62
C THR A 80 7.29 -9.58 5.46
N LEU A 81 8.11 -10.51 4.96
CA LEU A 81 8.29 -11.82 5.60
C LEU A 81 9.39 -11.84 6.67
N ARG A 82 10.34 -10.89 6.59
CA ARG A 82 11.52 -10.79 7.47
C ARG A 82 12.13 -9.40 7.40
N GLN A 83 13.08 -9.11 8.29
CA GLN A 83 13.90 -7.90 8.19
C GLN A 83 14.56 -7.73 6.81
N GLY A 84 14.72 -6.48 6.37
CA GLY A 84 15.34 -6.13 5.11
C GLY A 84 14.74 -4.88 4.48
N THR A 85 15.15 -4.62 3.24
CA THR A 85 14.56 -3.62 2.37
C THR A 85 13.77 -4.34 1.28
N TYR A 86 12.56 -3.86 0.99
CA TYR A 86 11.62 -4.44 0.03
C TYR A 86 11.12 -3.35 -0.89
N ALA A 87 11.28 -3.52 -2.20
CA ALA A 87 10.85 -2.62 -3.24
C ALA A 87 9.70 -3.24 -4.07
N VAL A 88 8.47 -2.97 -3.67
CA VAL A 88 7.27 -3.59 -4.26
C VAL A 88 6.59 -2.64 -5.23
N GLN A 89 6.12 -3.16 -6.36
CA GLN A 89 5.19 -2.48 -7.25
C GLN A 89 3.79 -3.07 -7.12
N ILE A 90 2.82 -2.20 -6.86
CA ILE A 90 1.45 -2.54 -6.56
C ILE A 90 0.56 -1.91 -7.61
N GLU A 91 -0.32 -2.71 -8.19
CA GLU A 91 -1.41 -2.23 -9.02
C GLU A 91 -2.66 -2.06 -8.17
N HIS A 92 -3.27 -0.89 -8.29
CA HIS A 92 -4.55 -0.54 -7.72
C HIS A 92 -5.57 -0.54 -8.83
N ARG A 93 -6.74 -1.11 -8.55
CA ARG A 93 -7.91 -1.01 -9.41
C ARG A 93 -9.04 -0.41 -8.59
N PHE A 94 -9.48 0.77 -9.00
CA PHE A 94 -10.48 1.57 -8.31
C PHE A 94 -11.77 1.71 -9.14
N GLY A 95 -12.89 1.88 -8.44
CA GLY A 95 -14.12 2.43 -9.01
C GLY A 95 -13.98 3.92 -9.37
N ALA A 96 -14.96 4.43 -10.14
CA ALA A 96 -14.96 5.80 -10.64
C ALA A 96 -15.03 6.88 -9.52
N GLU A 97 -15.55 6.52 -8.35
CA GLU A 97 -15.64 7.38 -7.17
C GLU A 97 -14.27 7.77 -6.58
N PHE A 98 -13.20 7.10 -6.99
CA PHE A 98 -11.82 7.39 -6.57
C PHE A 98 -11.10 8.36 -7.53
N ALA A 99 -11.76 8.84 -8.58
CA ALA A 99 -11.18 9.84 -9.47
C ALA A 99 -10.84 11.14 -8.71
N GLY A 100 -9.78 11.82 -9.13
CA GLY A 100 -9.27 13.02 -8.48
C GLY A 100 -7.91 12.80 -7.83
N ARG A 101 -7.61 13.47 -6.72
CA ARG A 101 -6.29 13.35 -6.05
C ARG A 101 -6.07 11.93 -5.55
N TRP A 102 -4.80 11.51 -5.45
CA TRP A 102 -4.44 10.20 -4.92
C TRP A 102 -5.22 9.90 -3.63
N PRO A 103 -6.07 8.88 -3.63
CA PRO A 103 -7.10 8.73 -2.62
C PRO A 103 -6.62 7.95 -1.40
N LEU A 104 -5.36 7.51 -1.38
CA LEU A 104 -4.84 6.62 -0.35
C LEU A 104 -3.86 7.33 0.60
N ARG A 105 -3.86 6.89 1.85
CA ARG A 105 -2.82 7.14 2.86
C ARG A 105 -2.03 5.84 3.03
N THR A 106 -0.73 5.97 3.26
CA THR A 106 0.17 4.84 3.53
C THR A 106 0.81 5.08 4.89
N ASP A 107 0.59 4.18 5.85
CA ASP A 107 1.13 4.28 7.19
C ASP A 107 1.94 3.03 7.55
N THR A 108 3.00 3.20 8.32
CA THR A 108 3.75 2.09 8.91
C THR A 108 3.06 1.64 10.19
N VAL A 109 2.98 0.33 10.41
CA VAL A 109 2.42 -0.23 11.65
C VAL A 109 3.44 -1.18 12.26
N LEU A 110 3.72 -0.99 13.54
CA LEU A 110 4.44 -1.96 14.35
C LEU A 110 3.41 -2.99 14.83
N LEU A 111 3.66 -4.28 14.55
CA LEU A 111 2.90 -5.39 15.12
C LEU A 111 3.37 -5.66 16.55
#